data_AF-C4FJB6-F1
#
_entry.id   AF-C4FJB6-F1
#
_cell.length_a   1.000
_cell.length_b   1.000
_cell.length_c   1.000
_cell.angle_alpha   90.00
_cell.angle_beta   90.00
_cell.angle_gamma   90.00
#
_symmetry.space_group_name_H-M   'P 1'
#
loop_
_entity.id
_entity.type
_entity.pdbx_description
1 polymer ?
#
loop_
_entity_poly.entity_id
_entity_poly.type
_entity_poly.pdbx_seq_one_letter_code
_entity_poly.pdbx_strand_id
1 'polypeptide(L)'
;MVIEITGLPPTEINEKDLEHLVSRVFFKSIDLLGGLNKLTEYRTLTWLPSLARAAYVIVLREEYLKTEEEIAEKVGLTKNTVRNILRADPTLAMEKIKKMEELAKEEAKELRVHTAGGIAKLAFKMVKEGRDAETLIHYCSITATEVAQALEVPWAYTVLKHIKGIKYPIQDATALKERLKGVKIKNYSAEEVLDKIHYPIKTPSQLLHEIKLAISGMNG
;
A
#
# COMPACT_ATOMS: atom_id res chain seq x y z
N MET A 1 -18.81 -29.61 38.38
CA MET A 1 -17.57 -29.49 37.59
C MET A 1 -17.55 -28.08 37.04
N VAL A 2 -16.79 -27.19 37.66
CA VAL A 2 -16.67 -25.79 37.24
C VAL A 2 -15.57 -25.78 36.20
N ILE A 3 -15.91 -25.42 34.96
CA ILE A 3 -14.92 -25.23 33.90
C ILE A 3 -14.29 -23.87 34.16
N GLU A 4 -13.09 -23.86 34.73
CA GLU A 4 -12.24 -22.67 34.74
C GLU A 4 -11.83 -22.39 33.29
N ILE A 5 -12.39 -21.33 32.71
CA ILE A 5 -11.91 -20.79 31.44
C ILE A 5 -10.57 -20.13 31.76
N THR A 6 -9.48 -20.88 31.64
CA THR A 6 -8.13 -20.32 31.64
C THR A 6 -8.06 -19.30 30.51
N GLY A 7 -7.89 -18.03 30.86
CA GLY A 7 -7.79 -16.94 29.91
C GLY A 7 -6.78 -17.25 28.81
N LEU A 8 -7.09 -16.81 27.59
CA LEU A 8 -6.14 -16.85 26.47
C LEU A 8 -4.78 -16.32 26.95
N PRO A 9 -3.66 -16.98 26.59
CA PRO A 9 -2.34 -16.45 26.92
C PRO A 9 -2.25 -15.01 26.42
N PRO A 10 -1.65 -14.09 27.18
CA PRO A 10 -1.48 -12.72 26.74
C PRO A 10 -0.84 -12.75 25.35
N THR A 11 -1.52 -12.18 24.36
CA THR A 11 -1.01 -12.06 23.01
C THR A 11 0.27 -11.25 23.09
N GLU A 12 1.40 -11.96 23.07
CA GLU A 12 2.71 -11.35 23.11
C GLU A 12 2.83 -10.46 21.86
N ILE A 13 3.07 -9.17 22.08
CA ILE A 13 3.14 -8.21 20.98
C ILE A 13 4.36 -8.57 20.16
N ASN A 14 4.16 -8.96 18.90
CA ASN A 14 5.25 -8.99 17.94
C ASN A 14 5.68 -7.54 17.65
N GLU A 15 6.79 -7.11 18.26
CA GLU A 15 7.29 -5.73 18.13
C GLU A 15 7.53 -5.32 16.68
N LYS A 16 7.87 -6.26 15.78
CA LYS A 16 8.00 -5.96 14.35
C LYS A 16 6.66 -5.64 13.69
N ASP A 17 5.62 -6.41 14.00
CA ASP A 17 4.29 -6.19 13.42
C ASP A 17 3.67 -4.89 13.98
N LEU A 18 3.91 -4.59 15.26
CA LEU A 18 3.60 -3.30 15.85
C LEU A 18 4.29 -2.17 15.07
N GLU A 19 5.61 -2.25 14.90
CA GLU A 19 6.39 -1.21 14.21
C GLU A 19 5.93 -1.00 12.76
N HIS A 20 5.63 -2.09 12.04
CA HIS A 20 5.09 -2.01 10.67
C HIS A 20 3.72 -1.31 10.64
N LEU A 21 2.81 -1.67 11.53
CA LEU A 21 1.48 -1.06 11.58
C LEU A 21 1.56 0.42 11.98
N VAL A 22 2.37 0.75 12.99
CA VAL A 22 2.61 2.15 13.39
C VAL A 22 3.20 2.95 12.23
N SER A 23 4.18 2.39 11.52
CA SER A 23 4.78 3.05 10.34
C SER A 23 3.75 3.33 9.27
N ARG A 24 2.87 2.37 8.95
CA ARG A 24 1.77 2.55 7.99
C ARG A 24 0.84 3.69 8.41
N VAL A 25 0.45 3.74 9.68
CA VAL A 25 -0.40 4.81 10.23
C VAL A 25 0.31 6.16 10.18
N PHE A 26 1.60 6.21 10.53
CA PHE A 26 2.38 7.43 10.50
C PHE A 26 2.51 7.97 9.08
N PHE A 27 2.94 7.18 8.10
CA PHE A 27 3.03 7.62 6.71
C PHE A 27 1.67 8.03 6.15
N LYS A 28 0.61 7.30 6.49
CA LYS A 28 -0.74 7.70 6.07
C LYS A 28 -1.16 9.04 6.69
N SER A 29 -0.73 9.32 7.92
CA SER A 29 -0.94 10.62 8.57
C SER A 29 -0.19 11.74 7.86
N ILE A 30 1.00 11.48 7.31
CA ILE A 30 1.75 12.45 6.50
C ILE A 30 1.03 12.74 5.18
N ASP A 31 0.49 11.72 4.50
CA ASP A 31 -0.30 11.93 3.28
C ASP A 31 -1.53 12.81 3.56
N LEU A 32 -2.23 12.58 4.68
CA LEU A 32 -3.37 13.40 5.11
C LEU A 32 -3.00 14.87 5.37
N LEU A 33 -1.72 15.14 5.63
CA LEU A 33 -1.16 16.48 5.81
C LEU A 33 -0.62 17.08 4.50
N GLY A 34 -0.91 16.48 3.35
CA GLY A 34 -0.44 16.94 2.03
C GLY A 34 0.89 16.34 1.59
N GLY A 35 1.37 15.31 2.29
CA GLY A 35 2.58 14.57 1.94
C GLY A 35 3.89 15.32 2.27
N LEU A 36 5.01 14.73 1.86
CA LEU A 36 6.34 15.26 2.16
C LEU A 36 6.60 16.64 1.54
N ASN A 37 6.04 16.94 0.37
CA ASN A 37 6.20 18.26 -0.24
C ASN A 37 5.63 19.35 0.66
N LYS A 38 4.41 19.14 1.21
CA LYS A 38 3.80 20.10 2.12
C LYS A 38 4.60 20.26 3.40
N LEU A 39 5.28 19.20 3.85
CA LEU A 39 6.14 19.26 5.03
C LEU A 39 7.29 20.28 4.90
N THR A 40 7.81 20.46 3.69
CA THR A 40 8.90 21.42 3.43
C THR A 40 8.48 22.88 3.60
N GLU A 41 7.18 23.18 3.59
CA GLU A 41 6.65 24.53 3.75
C GLU A 41 6.62 24.98 5.22
N TYR A 42 6.70 24.05 6.19
CA TYR A 42 6.68 24.39 7.60
C TYR A 42 8.05 24.86 8.09
N ARG A 43 8.07 25.99 8.82
CA ARG A 43 9.29 26.55 9.41
C ARG A 43 9.95 25.60 10.42
N THR A 44 9.16 24.81 11.17
CA THR A 44 9.66 23.84 12.15
C THR A 44 8.79 22.59 12.16
N LEU A 45 9.40 21.43 12.45
CA LEU A 45 8.74 20.12 12.50
C LEU A 45 8.61 19.58 13.94
N THR A 46 8.48 20.47 14.92
CA THR A 46 8.39 20.12 16.36
C THR A 46 7.18 19.24 16.70
N TRP A 47 6.18 19.18 15.80
CA TRP A 47 4.99 18.34 15.94
C TRP A 47 5.19 16.89 15.46
N LEU A 48 6.24 16.61 14.65
CA LEU A 48 6.46 15.28 14.07
C LEU A 48 6.62 14.17 15.13
N PRO A 49 7.38 14.38 16.23
CA PRO A 49 7.44 13.40 17.31
C PRO A 49 6.08 13.18 17.99
N SER A 50 5.25 14.21 18.10
CA SER A 50 3.90 14.09 18.67
C SER A 50 2.98 13.26 17.78
N LEU A 51 3.10 13.39 16.45
CA LEU A 51 2.36 12.55 15.51
C LEU A 51 2.82 11.09 15.56
N ALA A 52 4.14 10.85 15.60
CA ALA A 52 4.68 9.49 15.74
C ALA A 52 4.19 8.82 17.03
N ARG A 53 4.23 9.53 18.17
CA ARG A 53 3.67 9.03 19.44
C ARG A 53 2.16 8.81 19.36
N ALA A 54 1.42 9.67 18.68
CA ALA A 54 -0.01 9.48 18.50
C ALA A 54 -0.32 8.21 17.67
N ALA A 55 0.44 7.94 16.61
CA ALA A 55 0.32 6.70 15.84
C ALA A 55 0.54 5.46 16.73
N TYR A 56 1.59 5.46 17.56
CA TYR A 56 1.82 4.42 18.56
C TYR A 56 0.64 4.24 19.52
N VAL A 57 0.17 5.34 20.12
CA VAL A 57 -0.96 5.32 21.08
C VAL A 57 -2.22 4.74 20.45
N ILE A 58 -2.56 5.16 19.22
CA ILE A 58 -3.74 4.68 18.51
C ILE A 58 -3.61 3.18 18.18
N VAL A 59 -2.47 2.74 17.64
CA VAL A 59 -2.26 1.33 17.30
C VAL A 59 -2.30 0.44 18.55
N LEU A 60 -1.61 0.82 19.63
CA LEU A 60 -1.62 0.05 20.88
C LEU A 60 -3.02 -0.04 21.48
N ARG A 61 -3.82 1.02 21.37
CA ARG A 61 -5.20 1.00 21.85
C ARG A 61 -6.11 0.14 20.97
N GLU A 62 -6.11 0.37 19.67
CA GLU A 62 -7.11 -0.18 18.75
C GLU A 62 -6.79 -1.60 18.30
N GLU A 63 -5.52 -1.90 18.04
CA GLU A 63 -5.09 -3.23 17.56
C GLU A 63 -4.78 -4.19 18.73
N TYR A 64 -4.16 -3.67 19.78
CA TYR A 64 -3.64 -4.48 20.90
C TYR A 64 -4.44 -4.31 22.20
N LEU A 65 -5.52 -3.51 22.19
CA LEU A 65 -6.43 -3.30 23.32
C LEU A 65 -5.75 -2.87 24.63
N LYS A 66 -4.57 -2.24 24.53
CA LYS A 66 -3.79 -1.79 25.69
C LYS A 66 -4.52 -0.69 26.46
N THR A 67 -4.36 -0.70 27.77
CA THR A 67 -4.90 0.31 28.69
C THR A 67 -4.16 1.64 28.57
N GLU A 68 -4.72 2.74 29.10
CA GLU A 68 -4.05 4.04 29.05
C GLU A 68 -2.72 4.02 29.80
N GLU A 69 -2.65 3.26 30.91
CA GLU A 69 -1.46 3.04 31.72
C GLU A 69 -0.37 2.30 30.96
N GLU A 70 -0.67 1.14 30.38
CA GLU A 70 0.31 0.35 29.62
C GLU A 70 0.86 1.15 28.43
N ILE A 71 -0.01 1.91 27.75
CA ILE A 71 0.41 2.77 26.64
C ILE A 71 1.32 3.89 27.14
N ALA A 72 0.96 4.55 28.25
CA ALA A 72 1.74 5.62 28.84
C ALA A 72 3.15 5.15 29.20
N GLU A 73 3.26 3.99 29.83
CA GLU A 73 4.54 3.35 30.17
C GLU A 73 5.36 3.01 28.93
N LYS A 74 4.77 2.30 27.95
CA LYS A 74 5.49 1.86 26.74
C LYS A 74 5.96 3.02 25.86
N VAL A 75 5.14 4.05 25.68
CA VAL A 75 5.44 5.18 24.77
C VAL A 75 6.23 6.29 25.49
N GLY A 76 6.31 6.26 26.82
CA GLY A 76 6.96 7.31 27.62
C GLY A 76 6.13 8.60 27.66
N LEU A 77 4.82 8.47 27.86
CA LEU A 77 3.86 9.58 27.96
C LEU A 77 3.17 9.59 29.32
N THR A 78 2.54 10.71 29.68
CA THR A 78 1.62 10.71 30.82
C THR A 78 0.29 10.06 30.43
N LYS A 79 -0.39 9.41 31.38
CA LYS A 79 -1.75 8.86 31.17
C LYS A 79 -2.73 9.91 30.65
N ASN A 80 -2.60 11.17 31.11
CA ASN A 80 -3.43 12.27 30.63
C ASN A 80 -3.17 12.60 29.16
N THR A 81 -1.90 12.60 28.72
CA THR A 81 -1.52 12.80 27.31
C THR A 81 -2.09 11.68 26.44
N VAL A 82 -1.99 10.42 26.87
CA VAL A 82 -2.58 9.27 26.17
C VAL A 82 -4.09 9.45 26.03
N ARG A 83 -4.79 9.75 27.12
CA ARG A 83 -6.24 10.02 27.10
C ARG A 83 -6.62 11.15 26.14
N ASN A 84 -5.84 12.22 26.12
CA ASN A 84 -6.06 13.37 25.24
C ASN A 84 -5.91 13.03 23.76
N ILE A 85 -4.95 12.15 23.42
CA ILE A 85 -4.78 11.61 22.06
C ILE A 85 -5.98 10.72 21.72
N LEU A 86 -6.34 9.77 22.60
CA LEU A 86 -7.44 8.84 22.37
C LEU A 86 -8.80 9.51 22.23
N ARG A 87 -9.03 10.62 22.93
CA ARG A 87 -10.28 11.41 22.83
C ARG A 87 -10.30 12.41 21.68
N ALA A 88 -9.20 12.56 20.94
CA ALA A 88 -9.16 13.51 19.84
C ALA A 88 -10.20 13.17 18.76
N ASP A 89 -10.88 14.21 18.26
CA ASP A 89 -11.87 14.13 17.20
C ASP A 89 -11.18 14.24 15.81
N PRO A 90 -11.28 13.22 14.96
CA PRO A 90 -10.74 13.25 13.60
C PRO A 90 -11.31 14.38 12.73
N THR A 91 -12.59 14.71 12.88
CA THR A 91 -13.27 15.70 12.02
C THR A 91 -12.72 17.10 12.30
N LEU A 92 -12.64 17.48 13.57
CA LEU A 92 -12.05 18.75 14.01
C LEU A 92 -10.56 18.86 13.64
N ALA A 93 -9.83 17.75 13.63
CA ALA A 93 -8.43 17.75 13.21
C ALA A 93 -8.31 18.07 11.70
N MET A 94 -9.16 17.48 10.85
CA MET A 94 -9.17 17.76 9.43
C MET A 94 -9.63 19.18 9.09
N GLU A 95 -10.64 19.71 9.78
CA GLU A 95 -11.06 21.11 9.61
C GLU A 95 -9.94 22.09 9.96
N LYS A 96 -9.16 21.81 11.00
CA LYS A 96 -8.00 22.63 11.36
C LYS A 96 -6.93 22.60 10.28
N ILE A 97 -6.64 21.44 9.68
CA ILE A 97 -5.68 21.34 8.57
C ILE A 97 -6.14 22.20 7.40
N LYS A 98 -7.40 22.04 6.96
CA LYS A 98 -7.95 22.83 5.84
C LYS A 98 -7.88 24.33 6.11
N LYS A 99 -8.24 24.76 7.32
CA LYS A 99 -8.14 26.17 7.73
C LYS A 99 -6.68 26.66 7.79
N MET A 100 -5.73 25.80 8.17
CA MET A 100 -4.30 26.13 8.12
C MET A 100 -3.77 26.24 6.68
N GLU A 101 -4.36 25.52 5.72
CA GLU A 101 -4.03 25.66 4.30
C GLU A 101 -4.57 26.98 3.71
N GLU A 102 -5.73 27.45 4.19
CA GLU A 102 -6.37 28.69 3.74
C GLU A 102 -5.77 29.96 4.37
N LEU A 103 -5.21 29.87 5.59
CA LEU A 103 -4.64 31.02 6.30
C LEU A 103 -3.16 31.23 5.93
N ALA A 104 -2.90 32.29 5.18
CA ALA A 104 -1.58 32.67 4.70
C ALA A 104 -0.53 32.85 5.82
N LYS A 105 0.57 32.10 5.69
CA LYS A 105 1.98 32.35 6.10
C LYS A 105 2.37 32.82 7.52
N GLU A 106 1.50 33.35 8.38
CA GLU A 106 1.95 33.90 9.68
C GLU A 106 1.39 33.20 10.93
N GLU A 107 0.37 32.35 10.80
CA GLU A 107 -0.18 31.57 11.92
C GLU A 107 -0.19 30.06 11.69
N ALA A 108 0.88 29.50 11.11
CA ALA A 108 1.16 28.07 11.21
C ALA A 108 1.58 27.69 12.65
N LYS A 109 0.71 28.00 13.62
CA LYS A 109 0.86 27.70 15.03
C LYS A 109 0.78 26.19 15.19
N GLU A 110 1.88 25.64 15.72
CA GLU A 110 2.07 24.31 16.29
C GLU A 110 0.86 23.37 16.16
N LEU A 111 1.02 22.29 15.39
CA LEU A 111 0.12 21.15 15.44
C LEU A 111 0.07 20.65 16.90
N ARG A 112 -0.96 21.05 17.64
CA ARG A 112 -1.15 20.65 19.04
C ARG A 112 -1.37 19.14 19.11
N VAL A 113 -1.00 18.55 20.25
CA VAL A 113 -1.09 17.10 20.54
C VAL A 113 -2.48 16.51 20.21
N HIS A 114 -3.56 17.28 20.39
CA HIS A 114 -4.92 16.85 20.03
C HIS A 114 -5.14 16.72 18.52
N THR A 115 -4.56 17.61 17.70
CA THR A 115 -4.66 17.53 16.23
C THR A 115 -3.92 16.29 15.74
N ALA A 116 -2.73 16.01 16.28
CA ALA A 116 -1.97 14.79 15.97
C ALA A 116 -2.75 13.51 16.29
N GLY A 117 -3.46 13.46 17.43
CA GLY A 117 -4.31 12.32 17.78
C GLY A 117 -5.49 12.10 16.82
N GLY A 118 -6.14 13.17 16.39
CA GLY A 118 -7.26 13.08 15.45
C GLY A 118 -6.83 12.59 14.07
N ILE A 119 -5.68 13.08 13.58
CA ILE A 119 -5.08 12.64 12.30
C ILE A 119 -4.68 11.16 12.38
N ALA A 120 -3.95 10.77 13.43
CA ALA A 120 -3.49 9.38 13.60
C ALA A 120 -4.66 8.40 13.65
N LYS A 121 -5.78 8.78 14.31
CA LYS A 121 -7.00 7.96 14.35
C LYS A 121 -7.64 7.80 12.97
N LEU A 122 -7.72 8.88 12.20
CA LEU A 122 -8.22 8.80 10.82
C LEU A 122 -7.32 7.94 9.94
N ALA A 123 -6.01 8.14 10.04
CA ALA A 123 -5.02 7.37 9.30
C ALA A 123 -5.10 5.88 9.63
N PHE A 124 -5.22 5.51 10.91
CA PHE A 124 -5.43 4.13 11.33
C PHE A 124 -6.66 3.51 10.68
N LYS A 125 -7.80 4.20 10.73
CA LYS A 125 -9.03 3.73 10.07
C LYS A 125 -8.81 3.47 8.58
N MET A 126 -8.18 4.41 7.87
CA MET A 126 -7.87 4.27 6.44
C MET A 126 -6.97 3.08 6.15
N VAL A 127 -5.91 2.89 6.94
CA VAL A 127 -4.98 1.76 6.83
C VAL A 127 -5.71 0.42 7.04
N LYS A 128 -6.59 0.33 8.04
CA LYS A 128 -7.41 -0.87 8.28
C LYS A 128 -8.41 -1.15 7.16
N GLU A 129 -8.84 -0.13 6.43
CA GLU A 129 -9.69 -0.25 5.23
C GLU A 129 -8.87 -0.49 3.94
N GLY A 130 -7.56 -0.75 4.04
CA GLY A 130 -6.68 -1.03 2.90
C GLY A 130 -6.24 0.22 2.12
N ARG A 131 -6.53 1.42 2.63
CA ARG A 131 -6.11 2.70 2.04
C ARG A 131 -4.80 3.16 2.66
N ASP A 132 -3.73 2.43 2.35
CA ASP A 132 -2.37 2.72 2.83
C ASP A 132 -1.80 4.05 2.30
N ALA A 133 -0.61 4.39 2.79
CA ALA A 133 0.13 5.56 2.33
C ALA A 133 0.56 5.41 0.86
N GLU A 134 0.53 6.50 0.10
CA GLU A 134 0.83 6.51 -1.34
C GLU A 134 2.25 5.98 -1.62
N THR A 135 3.22 6.34 -0.78
CA THR A 135 4.61 5.87 -0.92
C THR A 135 4.73 4.35 -0.79
N LEU A 136 3.94 3.74 0.11
CA LEU A 136 3.93 2.30 0.32
C LEU A 136 3.25 1.59 -0.85
N ILE A 137 2.13 2.14 -1.34
CA ILE A 137 1.43 1.63 -2.53
C ILE A 137 2.37 1.68 -3.74
N HIS A 138 3.11 2.78 -3.92
CA HIS A 138 4.09 2.92 -4.99
C HIS A 138 5.19 1.86 -4.90
N TYR A 139 5.82 1.68 -3.74
CA TYR A 139 6.84 0.66 -3.54
C TYR A 139 6.30 -0.75 -3.82
N CYS A 140 5.12 -1.09 -3.27
CA CYS A 140 4.45 -2.36 -3.54
C CYS A 140 4.18 -2.58 -5.03
N SER A 141 3.82 -1.52 -5.78
CA SER A 141 3.59 -1.63 -7.23
C SER A 141 4.86 -1.91 -8.02
N ILE A 142 6.01 -1.35 -7.60
CA ILE A 142 7.32 -1.66 -8.17
C ILE A 142 7.66 -3.12 -7.88
N THR A 143 7.63 -3.54 -6.62
CA THR A 143 7.97 -4.92 -6.24
C THR A 143 7.00 -5.92 -6.88
N ALA A 144 5.71 -5.63 -6.92
CA ALA A 144 4.72 -6.48 -7.61
C ALA A 144 5.03 -6.58 -9.10
N THR A 145 5.48 -5.50 -9.75
CA THR A 145 5.90 -5.52 -11.15
C THR A 145 7.13 -6.40 -11.36
N GLU A 146 8.15 -6.27 -10.51
CA GLU A 146 9.38 -7.08 -10.55
C GLU A 146 9.10 -8.57 -10.29
N VAL A 147 8.33 -8.87 -9.25
CA VAL A 147 7.91 -10.25 -8.92
C VAL A 147 7.06 -10.82 -10.05
N ALA A 148 6.14 -10.03 -10.60
CA ALA A 148 5.36 -10.45 -11.76
C ALA A 148 6.32 -10.81 -12.89
N GLN A 149 7.25 -9.93 -13.27
CA GLN A 149 8.25 -10.20 -14.31
C GLN A 149 9.04 -11.49 -14.06
N ALA A 150 9.44 -11.76 -12.81
CA ALA A 150 10.18 -12.95 -12.42
C ALA A 150 9.36 -14.25 -12.47
N LEU A 151 8.05 -14.20 -12.20
CA LEU A 151 7.18 -15.38 -12.08
C LEU A 151 6.62 -15.91 -13.42
N GLU A 152 7.05 -15.40 -14.57
CA GLU A 152 6.62 -15.83 -15.93
C GLU A 152 5.12 -15.73 -16.26
N VAL A 153 4.25 -15.36 -15.32
CA VAL A 153 2.80 -15.13 -15.50
C VAL A 153 2.43 -13.84 -16.28
N PRO A 154 3.20 -12.73 -16.29
CA PRO A 154 2.73 -11.47 -16.87
C PRO A 154 2.60 -11.50 -18.37
N TRP A 155 3.50 -12.19 -19.07
CA TRP A 155 3.46 -12.18 -20.53
C TRP A 155 2.22 -12.90 -21.03
N ALA A 156 1.82 -14.00 -20.38
CA ALA A 156 0.63 -14.76 -20.77
C ALA A 156 -0.64 -13.92 -20.59
N TYR A 157 -0.79 -13.27 -19.42
CA TYR A 157 -1.89 -12.34 -19.19
C TYR A 157 -1.86 -11.15 -20.15
N THR A 158 -0.68 -10.56 -20.39
CA THR A 158 -0.51 -9.42 -21.29
C THR A 158 -0.89 -9.78 -22.71
N VAL A 159 -0.48 -10.96 -23.21
CA VAL A 159 -0.88 -11.50 -24.51
C VAL A 159 -2.40 -11.64 -24.57
N LEU A 160 -3.02 -12.32 -23.59
CA LEU A 160 -4.48 -12.51 -23.55
C LEU A 160 -5.25 -11.19 -23.51
N LYS A 161 -4.76 -10.20 -22.75
CA LYS A 161 -5.37 -8.87 -22.65
C LYS A 161 -5.38 -8.13 -23.99
N HIS A 162 -4.29 -8.17 -24.74
CA HIS A 162 -4.15 -7.46 -26.01
C HIS A 162 -4.91 -8.12 -27.16
N ILE A 163 -5.00 -9.45 -27.17
CA ILE A 163 -5.73 -10.21 -28.19
C ILE A 163 -7.22 -10.35 -27.87
N LYS A 164 -7.71 -9.75 -26.78
CA LYS A 164 -9.11 -9.85 -26.38
C LYS A 164 -10.02 -9.40 -27.55
N GLY A 165 -10.95 -10.27 -27.93
CA GLY A 165 -11.88 -10.03 -29.03
C GLY A 165 -11.37 -10.44 -30.41
N ILE A 166 -10.17 -11.03 -30.52
CA ILE A 166 -9.72 -11.66 -31.78
C ILE A 166 -10.58 -12.89 -32.09
N LYS A 167 -10.86 -13.11 -33.38
CA LYS A 167 -11.60 -14.28 -33.84
C LYS A 167 -10.64 -15.44 -34.09
N TYR A 168 -11.01 -16.62 -33.63
CA TYR A 168 -10.31 -17.87 -33.91
C TYR A 168 -11.05 -18.67 -34.99
N PRO A 169 -10.35 -19.51 -35.79
CA PRO A 169 -8.91 -19.74 -35.76
C PRO A 169 -8.10 -18.61 -36.42
N ILE A 170 -6.95 -18.27 -35.82
CA ILE A 170 -5.99 -17.32 -36.37
C ILE A 170 -5.10 -18.07 -37.35
N GLN A 171 -5.07 -17.63 -38.62
CA GLN A 171 -4.39 -18.34 -39.70
C GLN A 171 -2.93 -17.94 -39.87
N ASP A 172 -2.57 -16.72 -39.48
CA ASP A 172 -1.24 -16.16 -39.68
C ASP A 172 -0.93 -15.10 -38.61
N ALA A 173 0.34 -14.66 -38.58
CA ALA A 173 0.85 -13.78 -37.54
C ALA A 173 0.37 -12.33 -37.65
N THR A 174 -0.24 -11.90 -38.76
CA THR A 174 -0.48 -10.47 -39.05
C THR A 174 -1.35 -9.81 -37.98
N ALA A 175 -2.49 -10.42 -37.67
CA ALA A 175 -3.42 -9.90 -36.66
C ALA A 175 -2.83 -9.93 -35.24
N LEU A 176 -1.97 -10.91 -34.94
CA LEU A 176 -1.30 -11.00 -33.65
C LEU A 176 -0.17 -9.97 -33.51
N LYS A 177 0.63 -9.77 -34.57
CA LYS A 177 1.70 -8.77 -34.61
C LYS A 177 1.17 -7.35 -34.45
N GLU A 178 0.06 -7.03 -35.11
CA GLU A 178 -0.60 -5.73 -34.95
C GLU A 178 -1.05 -5.50 -33.50
N ARG A 179 -1.71 -6.50 -32.90
CA ARG A 179 -2.24 -6.41 -31.52
C ARG A 179 -1.16 -6.43 -30.44
N LEU A 180 -0.04 -7.09 -30.71
CA LEU A 180 1.08 -7.26 -29.78
C LEU A 180 2.27 -6.37 -30.12
N LYS A 181 2.08 -5.34 -30.95
CA LYS A 181 3.14 -4.39 -31.30
C LYS A 181 3.70 -3.73 -30.05
N GLY A 182 5.02 -3.80 -29.89
CA GLY A 182 5.72 -3.26 -28.71
C GLY A 182 5.57 -4.07 -27.42
N VAL A 183 4.85 -5.21 -27.44
CA VAL A 183 4.75 -6.12 -26.30
C VAL A 183 6.01 -6.97 -26.23
N LYS A 184 6.54 -7.15 -25.01
CA LYS A 184 7.61 -8.11 -24.73
C LYS A 184 7.04 -9.39 -24.14
N ILE A 185 7.54 -10.52 -24.62
CA ILE A 185 7.22 -11.85 -24.11
C ILE A 185 8.50 -12.43 -23.50
N LYS A 186 8.57 -12.42 -22.17
CA LYS A 186 9.83 -12.58 -21.42
C LYS A 186 10.89 -11.57 -21.92
N ASN A 187 12.01 -12.06 -22.45
CA ASN A 187 13.12 -11.24 -22.94
C ASN A 187 13.07 -10.94 -24.45
N TYR A 188 12.06 -11.45 -25.16
CA TYR A 188 11.93 -11.33 -26.61
C TYR A 188 10.82 -10.38 -26.98
N SER A 189 10.91 -9.74 -28.15
CA SER A 189 9.76 -9.01 -28.69
C SER A 189 8.67 -10.00 -29.11
N ALA A 190 7.40 -9.59 -28.99
CA ALA A 190 6.29 -10.43 -29.42
C ALA A 190 6.39 -10.80 -30.91
N GLU A 191 6.89 -9.88 -31.75
CA GLU A 191 7.06 -10.11 -33.18
C GLU A 191 8.03 -11.27 -33.47
N GLU A 192 9.19 -11.29 -32.81
CA GLU A 192 10.18 -12.37 -32.94
C GLU A 192 9.65 -13.74 -32.50
N VAL A 193 8.82 -13.76 -31.46
CA VAL A 193 8.22 -15.00 -30.95
C VAL A 193 7.12 -15.48 -31.89
N LEU A 194 6.29 -14.57 -32.40
CA LEU A 194 5.18 -14.89 -33.31
C LEU A 194 5.66 -15.43 -34.67
N ASP A 195 6.89 -15.13 -35.08
CA ASP A 195 7.52 -15.70 -36.28
C ASP A 195 7.95 -17.16 -36.11
N LYS A 196 7.98 -17.67 -34.87
CA LYS A 196 8.45 -19.02 -34.53
C LYS A 196 7.35 -19.96 -34.05
N ILE A 197 6.09 -19.53 -34.03
CA ILE A 197 4.95 -20.36 -33.62
C ILE A 197 4.24 -20.99 -34.82
N HIS A 198 3.53 -22.10 -34.59
CA HIS A 198 2.80 -22.80 -35.63
C HIS A 198 1.34 -22.34 -35.74
N TYR A 199 0.92 -22.04 -36.96
CA TYR A 199 -0.47 -21.72 -37.30
C TYR A 199 -1.14 -22.92 -38.00
N PRO A 200 -2.48 -23.07 -37.94
CA PRO A 200 -3.44 -22.15 -37.33
C PRO A 200 -3.63 -22.35 -35.83
N ILE A 201 -3.83 -21.24 -35.13
CA ILE A 201 -4.13 -21.22 -33.69
C ILE A 201 -5.65 -21.24 -33.52
N LYS A 202 -6.18 -22.24 -32.81
CA LYS A 202 -7.62 -22.48 -32.66
C LYS A 202 -8.20 -21.91 -31.37
N THR A 203 -7.38 -21.70 -30.34
CA THR A 203 -7.84 -21.19 -29.04
C THR A 203 -6.80 -20.29 -28.38
N PRO A 204 -7.20 -19.41 -27.43
CA PRO A 204 -6.27 -18.63 -26.63
C PRO A 204 -5.25 -19.48 -25.86
N SER A 205 -5.67 -20.63 -25.33
CA SER A 205 -4.77 -21.53 -24.60
C SER A 205 -3.73 -22.16 -25.53
N GLN A 206 -4.11 -22.52 -26.76
CA GLN A 206 -3.16 -23.02 -27.77
C GLN A 206 -2.14 -21.94 -28.14
N LEU A 207 -2.56 -20.67 -28.26
CA LEU A 207 -1.63 -19.57 -28.51
C LEU A 207 -0.56 -19.48 -27.44
N LEU A 208 -0.97 -19.48 -26.17
CA LEU A 208 -0.03 -19.41 -25.04
C LEU A 208 0.90 -20.61 -25.00
N HIS A 209 0.40 -21.80 -25.36
CA HIS A 209 1.21 -23.00 -25.45
C HIS A 209 2.29 -22.89 -26.52
N GLU A 210 1.93 -22.50 -27.74
CA GLU A 210 2.87 -22.31 -28.85
C GLU A 210 3.91 -21.24 -28.53
N ILE A 211 3.49 -20.11 -27.96
CA ILE A 211 4.39 -19.05 -27.50
C ILE A 211 5.39 -19.59 -26.47
N LYS A 212 4.94 -20.41 -25.51
CA LYS A 212 5.82 -21.02 -24.52
C LYS A 212 6.85 -21.95 -25.19
N LEU A 213 6.42 -22.77 -26.14
CA LEU A 213 7.32 -23.67 -26.89
C LEU A 213 8.37 -22.89 -27.69
N ALA A 214 7.96 -21.83 -28.40
CA ALA A 214 8.86 -21.00 -29.17
C ALA A 214 9.94 -20.35 -28.28
N ILE A 215 9.55 -19.80 -27.12
CA ILE A 215 10.51 -19.20 -26.18
C ILE A 215 11.47 -20.24 -25.63
N SER A 216 10.98 -21.44 -25.28
CA SER A 216 11.84 -22.53 -24.80
C SER A 216 12.88 -22.94 -25.85
N GLY A 217 12.53 -22.91 -27.14
CA GLY A 217 13.47 -23.16 -28.25
C GLY A 217 14.41 -21.99 -28.57
N MET A 218 14.18 -20.79 -28.04
CA MET A 218 15.04 -19.61 -28.21
C MET A 218 16.07 -19.44 -27.09
N ASN A 219 15.86 -20.13 -25.96
CA ASN A 219 16.75 -20.14 -24.81
C ASN A 219 17.89 -21.19 -24.93
N GLY A 220 17.93 -21.96 -26.01
CA GLY A 220 19.01 -22.88 -26.36
C GLY A 220 19.84 -22.33 -27.52
#